data_AF-A0A9K3KCH1-F1
#
_entry.id   AF-A0A9K3KCH1-F1
#
_cell.length_a   1.000
_cell.length_b   1.000
_cell.length_c   1.000
_cell.angle_alpha   90.00
_cell.angle_beta   90.00
_cell.angle_gamma   90.00
#
_symmetry.space_group_name_H-M   'P 1'
#
loop_
_entity.id
_entity.type
_entity.pdbx_description
1 polymer ?
#
loop_
_entity_poly.entity_id
_entity_poly.type
_entity_poly.pdbx_seq_one_letter_code
_entity_poly.pdbx_strand_id
1 'polypeptide(L)'
;MDSISTKKCSKHSREVDDSPSPDAKKRRDQSRVAADSAREVPNCPIEQFWKHDEGLLLSHTLSYLDVLCILGKKRVNKNWEAQCAKAINAKVGKDGPKAFESWTELYDAVNEYCDCEAETMDEIAVKYGYPIDKWDVSKVTRMGSLFENIHGFNSYIGSWDVSNVTNMRRMFRGAKAFNQDISSWDVSNVTDMEDMFKYATSFNQDIGSWEVSNVTRMKDMFNSARAFNQDIGSWDVSNVTDMSTMFYKASMFNQAIDSWDVSNVENMRSMFSYASHFNHDIGSWDVSKVEYMSLMFHEASSFNQNIESWDVSNVKVMIHMFNGATAFNQDLGSWDVSNVISMYGMFSGAAAFNKHIGSWDVSNVKDMSCMFNNATVFNQDVGSWDVTNVTDMSAMFSDAAAFNQDLESWSTLNVENMSSMFHGAKCFNQYIGSWDVSNVTDMSNMFQFANAFNKDIGNWNVSNVTKMCFMFNGSSAFDQCIGFWDVSNVRDMSHMFDGAAAFNQYIGSWNVSKVTSMNYMFFYASAFNQDIGSWDIAMATTMSFMFCNAMSFKQDLSSLNVSKASQVFGLPKV
;
A
#
# COMPACT_ATOMS: atom_id res chain seq x y z
N MET A 1 -19.97 -54.12 8.88
CA MET A 1 -21.32 -53.53 9.04
C MET A 1 -21.18 -52.02 8.89
N ASP A 2 -21.16 -51.60 7.63
CA ASP A 2 -21.70 -50.41 6.96
C ASP A 2 -22.15 -49.19 7.81
N SER A 3 -21.95 -47.92 7.43
CA SER A 3 -21.39 -47.35 6.19
C SER A 3 -21.01 -45.87 6.40
N ILE A 4 -19.90 -45.47 5.74
CA ILE A 4 -19.48 -44.09 5.44
C ILE A 4 -19.48 -43.99 3.91
N SER A 5 -19.91 -42.85 3.34
CA SER A 5 -19.60 -42.52 1.94
C SER A 5 -19.58 -41.01 1.70
N THR A 6 -18.37 -40.44 1.78
CA THR A 6 -17.95 -39.24 1.04
C THR A 6 -17.21 -39.69 -0.22
N LYS A 7 -17.44 -39.03 -1.36
CA LYS A 7 -16.58 -39.17 -2.56
C LYS A 7 -16.23 -37.81 -3.15
N LYS A 8 -14.91 -37.62 -3.30
CA LYS A 8 -14.15 -36.56 -3.99
C LYS A 8 -13.99 -36.87 -5.49
N CYS A 9 -13.41 -35.88 -6.20
CA CYS A 9 -12.60 -35.89 -7.44
C CYS A 9 -13.31 -35.36 -8.71
N SER A 10 -12.70 -34.61 -9.62
CA SER A 10 -11.30 -34.16 -9.82
C SER A 10 -11.21 -33.10 -10.94
N LYS A 11 -10.11 -32.32 -10.96
CA LYS A 11 -9.65 -31.49 -12.09
C LYS A 11 -9.33 -32.35 -13.34
N HIS A 12 -9.69 -31.84 -14.52
CA HIS A 12 -8.90 -31.96 -15.76
C HIS A 12 -9.16 -30.74 -16.66
N SER A 13 -8.09 -30.08 -17.06
CA SER A 13 -8.00 -29.01 -18.05
C SER A 13 -7.66 -29.59 -19.42
N ARG A 14 -8.26 -29.06 -20.50
CA ARG A 14 -7.62 -28.82 -21.82
C ARG A 14 -8.53 -28.00 -22.74
N GLU A 15 -7.85 -27.20 -23.55
CA GLU A 15 -8.25 -26.15 -24.50
C GLU A 15 -9.40 -26.50 -25.47
N VAL A 16 -10.11 -25.46 -25.97
CA VAL A 16 -10.19 -25.07 -27.41
C VAL A 16 -11.29 -23.99 -27.65
N ASP A 17 -10.89 -23.02 -28.48
CA ASP A 17 -11.61 -22.07 -29.35
C ASP A 17 -12.31 -20.79 -28.83
N ASP A 18 -11.61 -19.68 -29.04
CA ASP A 18 -12.15 -18.33 -29.24
C ASP A 18 -12.71 -18.19 -30.67
N SER A 19 -14.03 -18.15 -30.80
CA SER A 19 -14.74 -17.67 -32.00
C SER A 19 -16.13 -17.18 -31.60
N PRO A 20 -16.48 -15.88 -31.80
CA PRO A 20 -17.78 -15.37 -31.38
C PRO A 20 -18.90 -15.82 -32.32
N SER A 21 -20.00 -16.31 -31.73
CA SER A 21 -21.16 -16.83 -32.46
C SER A 21 -21.94 -15.72 -33.22
N PRO A 22 -22.74 -16.08 -34.24
CA PRO A 22 -23.48 -15.15 -35.11
C PRO A 22 -24.48 -14.20 -34.41
N ASP A 23 -24.79 -14.43 -33.14
CA ASP A 23 -25.77 -13.62 -32.38
C ASP A 23 -25.20 -12.33 -31.78
N ALA A 24 -23.87 -12.17 -31.73
CA ALA A 24 -23.23 -10.94 -31.28
C ALA A 24 -23.28 -9.81 -32.32
N LYS A 25 -23.34 -10.17 -33.62
CA LYS A 25 -23.37 -9.20 -34.74
C LYS A 25 -24.76 -8.56 -34.91
N LYS A 26 -25.83 -9.33 -34.65
CA LYS A 26 -27.23 -8.86 -34.76
C LYS A 26 -27.61 -7.83 -33.68
N ARG A 27 -26.99 -7.92 -32.49
CA ARG A 27 -27.20 -6.96 -31.38
C ARG A 27 -26.43 -5.65 -31.57
N ARG A 28 -25.31 -5.68 -32.30
CA ARG A 28 -24.50 -4.49 -32.61
C ARG A 28 -25.14 -3.61 -33.69
N ASP A 29 -25.80 -4.23 -34.68
CA ASP A 29 -26.47 -3.49 -35.77
C ASP A 29 -27.81 -2.86 -35.34
N GLN A 30 -28.54 -3.47 -34.40
CA GLN A 30 -29.76 -2.88 -33.83
C GLN A 30 -29.48 -1.69 -32.89
N SER A 31 -28.35 -1.69 -32.19
CA SER A 31 -27.94 -0.57 -31.33
C SER A 31 -27.47 0.66 -32.13
N ARG A 32 -27.04 0.47 -33.39
CA ARG A 32 -26.52 1.55 -34.23
C ARG A 32 -27.64 2.31 -34.97
N VAL A 33 -28.72 1.61 -35.34
CA VAL A 33 -29.93 2.22 -35.94
C VAL A 33 -30.73 3.05 -34.91
N ALA A 34 -30.69 2.67 -33.62
CA ALA A 34 -31.33 3.43 -32.54
C ALA A 34 -30.52 4.68 -32.10
N ALA A 35 -29.22 4.74 -32.39
CA ALA A 35 -28.37 5.88 -32.06
C ALA A 35 -28.45 7.00 -33.12
N ASP A 36 -28.66 6.65 -34.39
CA ASP A 36 -28.74 7.60 -35.50
C ASP A 36 -30.12 8.29 -35.63
N SER A 37 -31.14 7.83 -34.90
CA SER A 37 -32.49 8.45 -34.88
C SER A 37 -32.72 9.44 -33.72
N ALA A 38 -31.70 9.67 -32.87
CA ALA A 38 -31.77 10.59 -31.73
C ALA A 38 -31.02 11.92 -31.93
N ARG A 39 -30.46 12.17 -33.12
CA ARG A 39 -29.84 13.45 -33.50
C ARG A 39 -30.58 14.05 -34.69
N GLU A 40 -31.75 14.64 -34.48
CA GLU A 40 -32.25 15.74 -35.30
C GLU A 40 -33.56 16.35 -34.75
N VAL A 41 -33.49 17.64 -34.43
CA VAL A 41 -34.54 18.68 -34.43
C VAL A 41 -35.41 18.89 -33.15
N PRO A 42 -35.66 20.16 -32.74
CA PRO A 42 -36.20 20.56 -31.43
C PRO A 42 -37.66 21.09 -31.46
N ASN A 43 -38.24 21.24 -30.25
CA ASN A 43 -39.46 21.99 -29.86
C ASN A 43 -40.88 21.42 -30.13
N CYS A 44 -41.75 21.69 -29.14
CA CYS A 44 -43.23 21.60 -29.08
C CYS A 44 -43.93 20.32 -28.54
N PRO A 45 -45.12 20.45 -27.89
CA PRO A 45 -45.48 19.76 -26.65
C PRO A 45 -46.59 18.70 -26.83
N ILE A 46 -46.55 17.63 -26.04
CA ILE A 46 -47.62 16.62 -26.01
C ILE A 46 -48.29 16.68 -24.63
N GLU A 47 -49.18 17.64 -24.45
CA GLU A 47 -50.35 17.51 -23.57
C GLU A 47 -51.54 17.09 -24.44
N GLN A 48 -51.66 15.80 -24.81
CA GLN A 48 -52.92 15.28 -25.40
C GLN A 48 -53.02 13.76 -25.57
N PHE A 49 -52.41 12.96 -24.71
CA PHE A 49 -52.74 11.53 -24.61
C PHE A 49 -52.97 11.20 -23.14
N TRP A 50 -53.97 10.35 -22.87
CA TRP A 50 -54.52 9.97 -21.56
C TRP A 50 -55.68 10.82 -21.01
N LYS A 51 -56.73 10.99 -21.84
CA LYS A 51 -58.12 10.98 -21.36
C LYS A 51 -58.80 9.73 -21.92
N HIS A 52 -58.69 8.61 -21.21
CA HIS A 52 -59.69 7.54 -21.20
C HIS A 52 -59.26 6.46 -20.20
N ASP A 53 -60.24 5.97 -19.44
CA ASP A 53 -60.19 4.91 -18.43
C ASP A 53 -60.07 5.34 -16.96
N GLU A 54 -61.03 6.17 -16.54
CA GLU A 54 -61.56 6.10 -15.17
C GLU A 54 -62.79 5.19 -15.17
N GLY A 55 -62.65 3.97 -14.65
CA GLY A 55 -63.78 3.07 -14.44
C GLY A 55 -63.35 1.61 -14.30
N LEU A 56 -63.62 1.04 -13.12
CA LEU A 56 -63.39 -0.35 -12.67
C LEU A 56 -62.03 -0.60 -12.02
N LEU A 57 -61.95 -0.33 -10.71
CA LEU A 57 -61.45 -1.27 -9.69
C LEU A 57 -61.67 -0.66 -8.30
N LEU A 58 -62.83 -0.95 -7.73
CA LEU A 58 -63.19 -0.64 -6.35
C LEU A 58 -63.82 -1.91 -5.75
N SER A 59 -62.98 -2.89 -5.41
CA SER A 59 -63.25 -3.87 -4.35
C SER A 59 -62.00 -4.69 -4.05
N HIS A 60 -61.64 -4.73 -2.76
CA HIS A 60 -60.58 -5.49 -2.11
C HIS A 60 -59.18 -4.83 -2.06
N THR A 61 -58.88 -4.37 -0.85
CA THR A 61 -57.66 -3.83 -0.22
C THR A 61 -56.32 -4.30 -0.80
N LEU A 62 -55.82 -3.57 -1.80
CA LEU A 62 -54.39 -3.26 -2.03
C LEU A 62 -54.41 -2.00 -2.89
N SER A 63 -53.88 -0.89 -2.38
CA SER A 63 -54.01 0.38 -3.08
C SER A 63 -52.96 0.45 -4.17
N TYR A 64 -53.29 1.10 -5.28
CA TYR A 64 -52.45 1.31 -6.45
C TYR A 64 -51.05 1.94 -6.12
N LEU A 65 -50.84 2.43 -4.89
CA LEU A 65 -49.55 2.88 -4.36
C LEU A 65 -48.57 1.72 -4.03
N ASP A 66 -49.06 0.53 -3.70
CA ASP A 66 -48.25 -0.60 -3.26
C ASP A 66 -47.45 -1.25 -4.41
N VAL A 67 -47.93 -1.09 -5.66
CA VAL A 67 -47.29 -1.64 -6.86
C VAL A 67 -46.18 -0.72 -7.42
N LEU A 68 -46.22 0.58 -7.11
CA LEU A 68 -45.24 1.54 -7.65
C LEU A 68 -43.93 1.60 -6.84
N CYS A 69 -43.87 0.98 -5.65
CA CYS A 69 -42.65 0.88 -4.87
C CYS A 69 -41.65 -0.18 -5.41
N ILE A 70 -42.11 -1.11 -6.27
CA ILE A 70 -41.30 -2.25 -6.76
C ILE A 70 -40.62 -1.97 -8.11
N LEU A 71 -41.05 -0.94 -8.87
CA LEU A 71 -40.47 -0.61 -10.18
C LEU A 71 -39.61 0.66 -10.17
N GLY A 72 -38.56 0.63 -9.35
CA GLY A 72 -37.42 1.52 -9.52
C GLY A 72 -36.71 1.26 -10.86
N LYS A 73 -37.12 1.97 -11.92
CA LYS A 73 -36.28 2.42 -13.06
C LYS A 73 -37.13 3.13 -14.13
N LYS A 74 -37.48 4.40 -13.89
CA LYS A 74 -37.40 5.55 -14.84
C LYS A 74 -38.33 6.68 -14.39
N ARG A 75 -37.73 7.86 -14.23
CA ARG A 75 -38.32 9.17 -13.90
C ARG A 75 -38.85 9.29 -12.46
N VAL A 76 -37.95 9.70 -11.56
CA VAL A 76 -38.32 10.35 -10.30
C VAL A 76 -39.12 11.60 -10.65
N ASN A 77 -40.43 11.51 -10.51
CA ASN A 77 -41.33 12.66 -10.55
C ASN A 77 -41.23 13.32 -9.17
N LYS A 78 -40.75 14.57 -9.09
CA LYS A 78 -40.66 15.32 -7.83
C LYS A 78 -41.98 15.40 -7.05
N ASN A 79 -43.12 15.12 -7.69
CA ASN A 79 -44.43 15.01 -7.03
C ASN A 79 -44.66 13.70 -6.25
N TRP A 80 -43.93 12.61 -6.52
CA TRP A 80 -44.19 11.31 -5.89
C TRP A 80 -43.67 11.26 -4.44
N GLU A 81 -42.44 11.72 -4.20
CA GLU A 81 -41.86 11.87 -2.84
C GLU A 81 -42.72 12.81 -1.99
N ALA A 82 -43.19 13.92 -2.59
CA ALA A 82 -44.07 14.86 -1.91
C ALA A 82 -45.45 14.25 -1.57
N GLN A 83 -45.99 13.38 -2.42
CA GLN A 83 -47.26 12.69 -2.17
C GLN A 83 -47.13 11.57 -1.14
N CYS A 84 -46.05 10.78 -1.18
CA CYS A 84 -45.74 9.79 -0.15
C CYS A 84 -45.44 10.45 1.20
N ALA A 85 -44.62 11.49 1.23
CA ALA A 85 -44.37 12.28 2.45
C ALA A 85 -45.65 12.90 2.99
N LYS A 86 -46.55 13.41 2.14
CA LYS A 86 -47.84 13.97 2.57
C LYS A 86 -48.81 12.89 3.09
N ALA A 87 -48.81 11.70 2.51
CA ALA A 87 -49.62 10.57 2.98
C ALA A 87 -49.10 9.98 4.30
N ILE A 88 -47.78 9.88 4.43
CA ILE A 88 -47.10 9.45 5.66
C ILE A 88 -47.32 10.49 6.76
N ASN A 89 -47.06 11.78 6.49
CA ASN A 89 -47.26 12.87 7.47
C ASN A 89 -48.74 13.11 7.84
N ALA A 90 -49.70 12.71 7.00
CA ALA A 90 -51.12 12.71 7.37
C ALA A 90 -51.48 11.61 8.39
N LYS A 91 -50.65 10.56 8.52
CA LYS A 91 -50.76 9.52 9.56
C LYS A 91 -49.94 9.81 10.82
N VAL A 92 -48.92 10.68 10.73
CA VAL A 92 -48.13 11.13 11.89
C VAL A 92 -49.04 11.92 12.84
N GLY A 93 -48.98 11.60 14.13
CA GLY A 93 -49.74 12.30 15.19
C GLY A 93 -49.44 13.80 15.21
N LYS A 94 -50.29 14.59 15.88
CA LYS A 94 -50.27 16.06 15.90
C LYS A 94 -48.99 16.71 16.47
N ASP A 95 -47.99 15.92 16.88
CA ASP A 95 -46.86 16.35 17.68
C ASP A 95 -45.59 16.69 16.86
N GLY A 96 -45.63 16.54 15.53
CA GLY A 96 -44.49 16.85 14.65
C GLY A 96 -43.38 15.78 14.67
N PRO A 97 -42.24 16.04 14.01
CA PRO A 97 -41.08 15.14 14.07
C PRO A 97 -40.57 15.01 15.51
N LYS A 98 -40.07 13.83 15.89
CA LYS A 98 -39.55 13.61 17.24
C LYS A 98 -38.35 14.54 17.49
N ALA A 99 -38.40 15.26 18.61
CA ALA A 99 -37.23 15.91 19.20
C ALA A 99 -36.42 14.88 20.00
N PHE A 100 -35.14 14.78 19.69
CA PHE A 100 -34.20 13.89 20.35
C PHE A 100 -33.42 14.65 21.42
N GLU A 101 -33.53 14.22 22.68
CA GLU A 101 -32.86 14.90 23.81
C GLU A 101 -31.47 14.31 24.10
N SER A 102 -31.14 13.16 23.51
CA SER A 102 -29.86 12.47 23.75
C SER A 102 -29.37 11.67 22.55
N TRP A 103 -28.07 11.39 22.52
CA TRP A 103 -27.46 10.50 21.53
C TRP A 103 -28.09 9.12 21.54
N THR A 104 -28.41 8.55 22.70
CA THR A 104 -28.98 7.20 22.81
C THR A 104 -30.33 7.12 22.10
N GLU A 105 -31.21 8.10 22.31
CA GLU A 105 -32.52 8.12 21.64
C GLU A 105 -32.39 8.25 20.12
N LEU A 106 -31.46 9.08 19.65
CA LEU A 106 -31.20 9.26 18.22
C LEU A 106 -30.58 8.00 17.61
N TYR A 107 -29.62 7.40 18.29
CA TYR A 107 -28.93 6.17 17.86
C TYR A 107 -29.90 5.00 17.73
N ASP A 108 -30.76 4.78 18.73
CA ASP A 108 -31.78 3.73 18.67
C ASP A 108 -32.75 3.96 17.50
N ALA A 109 -33.18 5.21 17.29
CA ALA A 109 -34.06 5.55 16.17
C ALA A 109 -33.38 5.37 14.80
N VAL A 110 -32.10 5.73 14.66
CA VAL A 110 -31.33 5.51 13.43
C VAL A 110 -31.18 4.03 13.14
N ASN A 111 -30.88 3.19 14.13
CA ASN A 111 -30.79 1.74 13.92
C ASN A 111 -32.13 1.18 13.48
N GLU A 112 -33.22 1.55 14.14
CA GLU A 112 -34.57 1.11 13.76
C GLU A 112 -34.93 1.57 12.34
N TYR A 113 -34.56 2.79 11.96
CA TYR A 113 -34.75 3.32 10.61
C TYR A 113 -33.86 2.61 9.56
N CYS A 114 -32.63 2.25 9.90
CA CYS A 114 -31.71 1.63 8.94
C CYS A 114 -31.94 0.12 8.79
N ASP A 115 -32.45 -0.54 9.83
CA ASP A 115 -32.81 -1.96 9.82
C ASP A 115 -34.25 -2.20 9.32
N CYS A 116 -35.05 -1.15 9.11
CA CYS A 116 -36.46 -1.32 8.76
C CYS A 116 -36.65 -1.98 7.39
N GLU A 117 -37.59 -2.92 7.35
CA GLU A 117 -38.14 -3.42 6.09
C GLU A 117 -39.12 -2.39 5.52
N ALA A 118 -39.34 -2.38 4.21
CA ALA A 118 -40.21 -1.40 3.56
C ALA A 118 -41.63 -1.36 4.15
N GLU A 119 -42.10 -2.49 4.71
CA GLU A 119 -43.43 -2.66 5.31
C GLU A 119 -43.57 -1.97 6.68
N THR A 120 -42.46 -1.70 7.40
CA THR A 120 -42.49 -1.08 8.74
C THR A 120 -42.18 0.43 8.72
N MET A 121 -41.92 1.01 7.55
CA MET A 121 -41.60 2.44 7.41
C MET A 121 -42.71 3.36 7.93
N ASP A 122 -43.98 2.96 7.77
CA ASP A 122 -45.12 3.71 8.32
C ASP A 122 -45.06 3.80 9.87
N GLU A 123 -44.60 2.74 10.55
CA GLU A 123 -44.46 2.71 12.01
C GLU A 123 -43.33 3.63 12.48
N ILE A 124 -42.17 3.57 11.81
CA ILE A 124 -41.02 4.45 12.04
C ILE A 124 -41.41 5.91 11.83
N ALA A 125 -42.14 6.19 10.74
CA ALA A 125 -42.61 7.54 10.45
C ALA A 125 -43.57 8.07 11.52
N VAL A 126 -44.47 7.24 12.04
CA VAL A 126 -45.36 7.62 13.15
C VAL A 126 -44.58 7.85 14.44
N LYS A 127 -43.54 7.05 14.71
CA LYS A 127 -42.75 7.09 15.94
C LYS A 127 -41.76 8.25 16.00
N TYR A 128 -41.11 8.56 14.88
CA TYR A 128 -39.98 9.51 14.82
C TYR A 128 -40.19 10.67 13.83
N GLY A 129 -41.09 10.51 12.86
CA GLY A 129 -41.27 11.44 11.74
C GLY A 129 -40.60 10.94 10.45
N TYR A 130 -41.02 11.46 9.31
CA TYR A 130 -40.48 11.13 7.99
C TYR A 130 -40.47 12.35 7.04
N PRO A 131 -39.44 12.51 6.19
CA PRO A 131 -38.21 11.72 6.12
C PRO A 131 -37.30 11.93 7.33
N ILE A 132 -36.21 11.16 7.42
CA ILE A 132 -35.20 11.28 8.48
C ILE A 132 -34.62 12.70 8.60
N ASP A 133 -34.57 13.46 7.50
CA ASP A 133 -34.11 14.86 7.49
C ASP A 133 -35.01 15.81 8.31
N LYS A 134 -36.21 15.40 8.71
CA LYS A 134 -37.14 16.21 9.52
C LYS A 134 -36.98 15.99 11.02
N TRP A 135 -36.21 15.00 11.44
CA TRP A 135 -35.96 14.73 12.85
C TRP A 135 -35.32 15.95 13.52
N ASP A 136 -35.83 16.32 14.70
CA ASP A 136 -35.28 17.44 15.47
C ASP A 136 -34.13 16.93 16.34
N VAL A 137 -32.91 17.16 15.86
CA VAL A 137 -31.66 16.79 16.52
C VAL A 137 -30.98 17.98 17.20
N SER A 138 -31.65 19.14 17.27
CA SER A 138 -31.06 20.41 17.72
C SER A 138 -30.50 20.38 19.14
N LYS A 139 -30.95 19.47 19.99
CA LYS A 139 -30.48 19.31 21.39
C LYS A 139 -29.38 18.26 21.56
N VAL A 140 -29.09 17.48 20.52
CA VAL A 140 -28.09 16.41 20.59
C VAL A 140 -26.69 17.02 20.50
N THR A 141 -25.84 16.72 21.48
CA THR A 141 -24.47 17.26 21.55
C THR A 141 -23.39 16.28 21.08
N ARG A 142 -23.76 15.02 20.81
CA ARG A 142 -22.86 13.95 20.34
C ARG A 142 -23.56 13.16 19.25
N MET A 143 -22.87 12.91 18.15
CA MET A 143 -23.35 12.11 17.00
C MET A 143 -22.35 11.02 16.60
N GLY A 144 -21.39 10.71 17.47
CA GLY A 144 -20.38 9.71 17.18
C GLY A 144 -21.00 8.34 16.86
N SER A 145 -20.43 7.66 15.88
CA SER A 145 -20.83 6.32 15.41
C SER A 145 -22.29 6.17 14.94
N LEU A 146 -23.04 7.26 14.69
CA LEU A 146 -24.47 7.19 14.41
C LEU A 146 -24.82 6.32 13.19
N PHE A 147 -24.02 6.37 12.12
CA PHE A 147 -24.18 5.57 10.91
C PHE A 147 -22.99 4.61 10.70
N GLU A 148 -22.28 4.24 11.77
CA GLU A 148 -21.10 3.40 11.67
C GLU A 148 -21.45 2.00 11.12
N ASN A 149 -20.75 1.59 10.06
CA ASN A 149 -20.89 0.34 9.31
C ASN A 149 -22.27 0.10 8.68
N ILE A 150 -23.13 1.12 8.60
CA ILE A 150 -24.39 1.04 7.84
C ILE A 150 -24.07 1.24 6.35
N HIS A 151 -23.55 0.19 5.71
CA HIS A 151 -22.94 0.26 4.37
C HIS A 151 -23.81 0.89 3.28
N GLY A 152 -25.13 0.69 3.35
CA GLY A 152 -26.10 1.20 2.37
C GLY A 152 -26.70 2.56 2.72
N PHE A 153 -26.36 3.15 3.88
CA PHE A 153 -26.95 4.42 4.30
C PHE A 153 -26.60 5.54 3.32
N ASN A 154 -27.63 6.18 2.77
CA ASN A 154 -27.51 7.30 1.86
C ASN A 154 -28.77 8.20 1.85
N SER A 155 -29.50 8.24 2.97
CA SER A 155 -30.67 9.12 3.10
C SER A 155 -30.22 10.56 3.38
N TYR A 156 -30.95 11.54 2.82
CA TYR A 156 -30.64 12.96 3.01
C TYR A 156 -30.83 13.36 4.47
N ILE A 157 -29.85 14.08 5.03
CA ILE A 157 -29.82 14.58 6.42
C ILE A 157 -29.27 16.01 6.51
N GLY A 158 -29.11 16.71 5.38
CA GLY A 158 -28.56 18.07 5.33
C GLY A 158 -29.40 19.12 6.08
N SER A 159 -30.69 18.83 6.32
CA SER A 159 -31.63 19.70 7.07
C SER A 159 -31.45 19.66 8.59
N TRP A 160 -30.62 18.75 9.13
CA TRP A 160 -30.40 18.63 10.57
C TRP A 160 -29.69 19.85 11.15
N ASP A 161 -30.22 20.36 12.26
CA ASP A 161 -29.53 21.37 13.08
C ASP A 161 -28.48 20.68 13.97
N VAL A 162 -27.23 20.71 13.51
CA VAL A 162 -26.07 20.12 14.21
C VAL A 162 -25.26 21.16 15.00
N SER A 163 -25.76 22.40 15.14
CA SER A 163 -25.02 23.52 15.74
C SER A 163 -24.59 23.26 17.19
N ASN A 164 -25.30 22.42 17.94
CA ASN A 164 -24.94 22.04 19.33
C ASN A 164 -24.03 20.81 19.42
N VAL A 165 -23.68 20.17 18.30
CA VAL A 165 -22.88 18.95 18.28
C VAL A 165 -21.41 19.28 18.53
N THR A 166 -20.80 18.57 19.48
CA THR A 166 -19.39 18.72 19.84
C THR A 166 -18.53 17.52 19.43
N ASN A 167 -19.17 16.40 19.08
CA ASN A 167 -18.52 15.12 18.77
C ASN A 167 -19.18 14.41 17.59
N MET A 168 -18.43 14.21 16.50
CA MET A 168 -18.85 13.49 15.29
C MET A 168 -17.96 12.28 14.98
N ARG A 169 -17.21 11.79 15.97
CA ARG A 169 -16.27 10.68 15.80
C ARG A 169 -16.95 9.47 15.17
N ARG A 170 -16.39 8.94 14.08
CA ARG A 170 -16.91 7.75 13.36
C ARG A 170 -18.35 7.86 12.83
N MET A 171 -18.94 9.06 12.77
CA MET A 171 -20.36 9.21 12.43
C MET A 171 -20.75 8.47 11.13
N PHE A 172 -19.89 8.49 10.10
CA PHE A 172 -20.10 7.79 8.82
C PHE A 172 -19.06 6.70 8.55
N ARG A 173 -18.37 6.21 9.58
CA ARG A 173 -17.31 5.21 9.41
C ARG A 173 -17.89 3.95 8.77
N GLY A 174 -17.47 3.59 7.57
CA GLY A 174 -17.97 2.42 6.84
C GLY A 174 -19.35 2.57 6.21
N ALA A 175 -19.96 3.77 6.22
CA ALA A 175 -21.16 4.10 5.45
C ALA A 175 -20.81 4.26 3.96
N LYS A 176 -20.48 3.13 3.31
CA LYS A 176 -19.86 3.09 1.97
C LYS A 176 -20.65 3.81 0.88
N ALA A 177 -21.98 3.80 0.98
CA ALA A 177 -22.88 4.43 0.02
C ALA A 177 -23.14 5.92 0.29
N PHE A 178 -22.78 6.43 1.47
CA PHE A 178 -23.13 7.78 1.89
C PHE A 178 -22.43 8.83 1.02
N ASN A 179 -23.24 9.70 0.41
CA ASN A 179 -22.78 10.80 -0.43
C ASN A 179 -23.86 11.90 -0.53
N GLN A 180 -24.57 12.17 0.57
CA GLN A 180 -25.62 13.20 0.63
C GLN A 180 -25.05 14.54 1.05
N ASP A 181 -25.59 15.61 0.49
CA ASP A 181 -25.19 16.99 0.78
C ASP A 181 -25.41 17.32 2.26
N ILE A 182 -24.32 17.73 2.89
CA ILE A 182 -24.22 18.17 4.29
C ILE A 182 -23.43 19.50 4.39
N SER A 183 -23.33 20.23 3.27
CA SER A 183 -22.59 21.49 3.20
C SER A 183 -23.15 22.56 4.14
N SER A 184 -24.46 22.52 4.43
CA SER A 184 -25.17 23.47 5.29
C SER A 184 -25.05 23.24 6.80
N TRP A 185 -24.33 22.19 7.22
CA TRP A 185 -24.14 21.89 8.64
C TRP A 185 -23.24 22.92 9.33
N ASP A 186 -23.72 23.47 10.45
CA ASP A 186 -22.90 24.28 11.34
C ASP A 186 -22.08 23.36 12.27
N VAL A 187 -20.82 23.14 11.91
CA VAL A 187 -19.88 22.32 12.69
C VAL A 187 -18.97 23.15 13.60
N SER A 188 -19.26 24.44 13.80
CA SER A 188 -18.38 25.36 14.53
C SER A 188 -18.13 24.97 15.99
N ASN A 189 -19.01 24.18 16.61
CA ASN A 189 -18.84 23.66 17.97
C ASN A 189 -18.20 22.26 18.04
N VAL A 190 -17.93 21.62 16.90
CA VAL A 190 -17.35 20.28 16.86
C VAL A 190 -15.87 20.34 17.25
N THR A 191 -15.47 19.46 18.16
CA THR A 191 -14.08 19.33 18.62
C THR A 191 -13.42 18.02 18.16
N ASP A 192 -14.22 17.08 17.67
CA ASP A 192 -13.83 15.71 17.36
C ASP A 192 -14.49 15.19 16.08
N MET A 193 -13.67 14.99 15.05
CA MET A 193 -14.04 14.42 13.75
C MET A 193 -13.22 13.16 13.43
N GLU A 194 -12.62 12.54 14.45
CA GLU A 194 -11.79 11.34 14.27
C GLU A 194 -12.58 10.24 13.53
N ASP A 195 -11.94 9.63 12.53
CA ASP A 195 -12.53 8.56 11.70
C ASP A 195 -13.88 8.92 11.01
N MET A 196 -14.33 10.18 10.96
CA MET A 196 -15.72 10.53 10.60
C MET A 196 -16.18 9.92 9.26
N PHE A 197 -15.36 9.98 8.21
CA PHE A 197 -15.62 9.41 6.87
C PHE A 197 -14.73 8.21 6.55
N LYS A 198 -14.13 7.58 7.56
CA LYS A 198 -13.27 6.42 7.34
C LYS A 198 -14.03 5.28 6.68
N TYR A 199 -13.53 4.76 5.56
CA TYR A 199 -14.20 3.77 4.70
C TYR A 199 -15.54 4.22 4.07
N ALA A 200 -15.90 5.51 4.12
CA ALA A 200 -17.04 6.07 3.37
C ALA A 200 -16.65 6.23 1.89
N THR A 201 -16.54 5.10 1.18
CA THR A 201 -15.88 5.03 -0.13
C THR A 201 -16.49 5.89 -1.23
N SER A 202 -17.78 6.22 -1.13
CA SER A 202 -18.50 7.04 -2.13
C SER A 202 -18.58 8.53 -1.75
N PHE A 203 -18.18 8.91 -0.54
CA PHE A 203 -18.35 10.27 -0.04
C PHE A 203 -17.45 11.23 -0.81
N ASN A 204 -18.05 12.27 -1.40
CA ASN A 204 -17.38 13.31 -2.16
C ASN A 204 -18.22 14.60 -2.23
N GLN A 205 -18.86 14.97 -1.11
CA GLN A 205 -19.68 16.19 -1.02
C GLN A 205 -18.86 17.39 -0.55
N ASP A 206 -19.25 18.58 -1.02
CA ASP A 206 -18.60 19.83 -0.65
C ASP A 206 -18.78 20.11 0.84
N ILE A 207 -17.65 20.22 1.54
CA ILE A 207 -17.53 20.53 2.96
C ILE A 207 -16.49 21.62 3.20
N GLY A 208 -16.08 22.33 2.14
CA GLY A 208 -15.05 23.38 2.24
C GLY A 208 -15.49 24.56 3.10
N SER A 209 -16.80 24.81 3.19
CA SER A 209 -17.40 25.89 3.99
C SER A 209 -17.55 25.58 5.48
N TRP A 210 -17.11 24.41 5.94
CA TRP A 210 -17.18 24.04 7.36
C TRP A 210 -16.18 24.83 8.20
N GLU A 211 -16.67 25.43 9.29
CA GLU A 211 -15.84 26.10 10.30
C GLU A 211 -15.23 25.07 11.27
N VAL A 212 -14.00 24.62 10.99
CA VAL A 212 -13.34 23.53 11.73
C VAL A 212 -12.31 24.01 12.76
N SER A 213 -12.22 25.31 13.03
CA SER A 213 -11.19 25.90 13.90
C SER A 213 -11.18 25.37 15.34
N ASN A 214 -12.31 24.82 15.84
CA ASN A 214 -12.41 24.21 17.18
C ASN A 214 -12.05 22.72 17.20
N VAL A 215 -11.84 22.08 16.04
CA VAL A 215 -11.53 20.66 15.95
C VAL A 215 -10.08 20.42 16.36
N THR A 216 -9.88 19.53 17.33
CA THR A 216 -8.55 19.13 17.82
C THR A 216 -8.18 17.71 17.42
N ARG A 217 -9.18 16.89 17.03
CA ARG A 217 -8.99 15.48 16.65
C ARG A 217 -9.55 15.21 15.26
N MET A 218 -8.66 15.04 14.29
CA MET A 218 -8.97 14.76 12.87
C MET A 218 -8.28 13.51 12.31
N LYS A 219 -7.54 12.76 13.12
CA LYS A 219 -6.88 11.54 12.63
C LYS A 219 -7.88 10.63 11.94
N ASP A 220 -7.41 9.94 10.91
CA ASP A 220 -8.21 8.99 10.11
C ASP A 220 -9.46 9.56 9.39
N MET A 221 -9.72 10.88 9.41
CA MET A 221 -11.00 11.46 8.96
C MET A 221 -11.47 10.98 7.58
N PHE A 222 -10.56 10.91 6.60
CA PHE A 222 -10.83 10.45 5.22
C PHE A 222 -10.11 9.14 4.87
N ASN A 223 -9.69 8.36 5.88
CA ASN A 223 -9.02 7.09 5.65
C ASN A 223 -9.91 6.17 4.79
N SER A 224 -9.42 5.79 3.60
CA SER A 224 -10.10 4.96 2.62
C SER A 224 -11.41 5.57 2.08
N ALA A 225 -11.61 6.89 2.19
CA ALA A 225 -12.65 7.64 1.49
C ALA A 225 -12.24 7.83 0.02
N ARG A 226 -12.27 6.73 -0.75
CA ARG A 226 -11.61 6.62 -2.06
C ARG A 226 -12.04 7.67 -3.09
N ALA A 227 -13.31 8.09 -3.06
CA ALA A 227 -13.86 9.07 -3.99
C ALA A 227 -13.63 10.53 -3.58
N PHE A 228 -13.21 10.78 -2.33
CA PHE A 228 -13.13 12.13 -1.78
C PHE A 228 -12.03 12.95 -2.46
N ASN A 229 -12.41 14.11 -3.00
CA ASN A 229 -11.54 15.05 -3.69
C ASN A 229 -12.16 16.47 -3.70
N GLN A 230 -12.72 16.91 -2.58
CA GLN A 230 -13.35 18.23 -2.44
C GLN A 230 -12.40 19.23 -1.79
N ASP A 231 -12.54 20.50 -2.19
CA ASP A 231 -11.70 21.59 -1.68
C ASP A 231 -11.94 21.80 -0.19
N ILE A 232 -10.85 21.70 0.58
CA ILE A 232 -10.79 21.89 2.03
C ILE A 232 -9.60 22.79 2.41
N GLY A 233 -9.05 23.53 1.45
CA GLY A 233 -7.87 24.39 1.67
C GLY A 233 -8.14 25.55 2.63
N SER A 234 -9.40 25.97 2.77
CA SER A 234 -9.84 27.04 3.67
C SER A 234 -9.98 26.61 5.13
N TRP A 235 -9.82 25.33 5.45
CA TRP A 235 -9.95 24.84 6.82
C TRP A 235 -8.83 25.36 7.73
N ASP A 236 -9.21 25.90 8.89
CA ASP A 236 -8.27 26.21 9.97
C ASP A 236 -8.00 24.93 10.79
N VAL A 237 -6.84 24.31 10.52
CA VAL A 237 -6.38 23.09 11.19
C VAL A 237 -5.32 23.36 12.28
N SER A 238 -5.11 24.63 12.66
CA SER A 238 -4.04 25.05 13.57
C SER A 238 -4.09 24.41 14.96
N ASN A 239 -5.26 23.90 15.39
CA ASN A 239 -5.46 23.22 16.67
C ASN A 239 -5.28 21.68 16.60
N VAL A 240 -4.99 21.11 15.44
CA VAL A 240 -4.81 19.66 15.25
C VAL A 240 -3.36 19.27 15.51
N THR A 241 -3.16 18.25 16.36
CA THR A 241 -1.81 17.73 16.67
C THR A 241 -1.52 16.36 16.04
N ASP A 242 -2.55 15.62 15.62
CA ASP A 242 -2.43 14.28 15.03
C ASP A 242 -3.23 14.20 13.72
N MET A 243 -2.50 14.12 12.61
CA MET A 243 -3.04 13.94 11.24
C MET A 243 -2.72 12.53 10.70
N SER A 244 -2.33 11.60 11.57
CA SER A 244 -2.00 10.24 11.14
C SER A 244 -3.17 9.62 10.37
N THR A 245 -2.80 8.96 9.27
CA THR A 245 -3.70 8.26 8.35
C THR A 245 -4.90 9.06 7.83
N MET A 246 -4.91 10.39 7.92
CA MET A 246 -6.07 11.23 7.54
C MET A 246 -6.53 10.99 6.10
N PHE A 247 -5.60 10.85 5.14
CA PHE A 247 -5.88 10.55 3.73
C PHE A 247 -5.35 9.18 3.29
N TYR A 248 -5.11 8.27 4.23
CA TYR A 248 -4.65 6.92 3.92
C TYR A 248 -5.62 6.24 2.94
N LYS A 249 -5.17 5.82 1.75
CA LYS A 249 -6.03 5.23 0.69
C LYS A 249 -7.16 6.14 0.18
N ALA A 250 -7.11 7.46 0.40
CA ALA A 250 -7.98 8.42 -0.26
C ALA A 250 -7.49 8.64 -1.71
N SER A 251 -7.66 7.61 -2.55
CA SER A 251 -6.95 7.49 -3.83
C SER A 251 -7.18 8.62 -4.83
N MET A 252 -8.30 9.34 -4.76
CA MET A 252 -8.64 10.45 -5.65
C MET A 252 -8.25 11.83 -5.12
N PHE A 253 -7.83 11.93 -3.85
CA PHE A 253 -7.58 13.21 -3.20
C PHE A 253 -6.33 13.90 -3.79
N ASN A 254 -6.51 15.13 -4.28
CA ASN A 254 -5.44 15.97 -4.84
C ASN A 254 -5.80 17.46 -4.77
N GLN A 255 -6.30 17.92 -3.62
CA GLN A 255 -6.76 19.30 -3.43
C GLN A 255 -5.69 20.17 -2.79
N ALA A 256 -5.88 21.49 -2.93
CA ALA A 256 -5.01 22.49 -2.35
C ALA A 256 -5.14 22.52 -0.82
N ILE A 257 -4.02 22.30 -0.15
CA ILE A 257 -3.89 22.29 1.31
C ILE A 257 -2.57 22.97 1.75
N ASP A 258 -1.91 23.68 0.84
CA ASP A 258 -0.68 24.44 1.07
C ASP A 258 -0.86 25.57 2.10
N SER A 259 -2.09 26.05 2.27
CA SER A 259 -2.48 27.09 3.23
C SER A 259 -2.76 26.59 4.64
N TRP A 260 -2.76 25.28 4.87
CA TRP A 260 -2.98 24.72 6.21
C TRP A 260 -1.85 25.08 7.17
N ASP A 261 -2.21 25.59 8.34
CA ASP A 261 -1.28 25.76 9.46
C ASP A 261 -1.09 24.41 10.17
N VAL A 262 0.00 23.72 9.85
CA VAL A 262 0.38 22.43 10.45
C VAL A 262 1.45 22.55 11.54
N SER A 263 1.77 23.77 12.01
CA SER A 263 2.90 24.03 12.93
C SER A 263 2.72 23.39 14.33
N ASN A 264 1.54 22.86 14.63
CA ASN A 264 1.23 22.14 15.87
C ASN A 264 1.13 20.62 15.70
N VAL A 265 1.27 20.11 14.47
CA VAL A 265 1.18 18.68 14.20
C VAL A 265 2.46 17.97 14.66
N GLU A 266 2.28 16.92 15.46
CA GLU A 266 3.36 16.06 15.98
C GLU A 266 3.41 14.71 15.24
N ASN A 267 2.30 14.28 14.63
CA ASN A 267 2.17 12.98 13.98
C ASN A 267 1.53 13.07 12.59
N MET A 268 2.30 12.73 11.55
CA MET A 268 1.88 12.65 10.14
C MET A 268 2.03 11.24 9.56
N ARG A 269 2.15 10.22 10.44
CA ARG A 269 2.35 8.83 10.02
C ARG A 269 1.29 8.40 9.01
N SER A 270 1.73 7.89 7.86
CA SER A 270 0.86 7.35 6.82
C SER A 270 -0.23 8.30 6.29
N MET A 271 -0.09 9.62 6.47
CA MET A 271 -1.13 10.59 6.11
C MET A 271 -1.59 10.46 4.65
N PHE A 272 -0.67 10.33 3.70
CA PHE A 272 -0.94 10.19 2.26
C PHE A 272 -0.61 8.79 1.71
N SER A 273 -0.44 7.79 2.57
CA SER A 273 -0.09 6.46 2.07
C SER A 273 -1.23 5.88 1.21
N TYR A 274 -0.88 5.38 0.02
CA TYR A 274 -1.78 4.94 -1.06
C TYR A 274 -2.73 6.03 -1.60
N ALA A 275 -2.49 7.32 -1.33
CA ALA A 275 -3.18 8.42 -1.99
C ALA A 275 -2.59 8.65 -3.38
N SER A 276 -2.85 7.71 -4.30
CA SER A 276 -2.12 7.58 -5.56
C SER A 276 -2.19 8.79 -6.51
N HIS A 277 -3.21 9.65 -6.40
CA HIS A 277 -3.33 10.88 -7.20
C HIS A 277 -2.79 12.13 -6.49
N PHE A 278 -2.44 12.05 -5.21
CA PHE A 278 -1.99 13.20 -4.44
C PHE A 278 -0.63 13.69 -4.97
N ASN A 279 -0.59 14.94 -5.42
CA ASN A 279 0.59 15.61 -5.95
C ASN A 279 0.42 17.13 -5.85
N HIS A 280 -0.26 17.63 -4.82
CA HIS A 280 -0.42 19.06 -4.60
C HIS A 280 0.71 19.61 -3.74
N ASP A 281 1.11 20.86 -3.99
CA ASP A 281 2.23 21.49 -3.29
C ASP A 281 1.92 21.59 -1.79
N ILE A 282 2.91 21.23 -0.98
CA ILE A 282 2.91 21.24 0.49
C ILE A 282 4.29 21.67 1.03
N GLY A 283 5.16 22.22 0.18
CA GLY A 283 6.51 22.65 0.56
C GLY A 283 6.52 23.80 1.58
N SER A 284 5.43 24.57 1.65
CA SER A 284 5.25 25.69 2.59
C SER A 284 4.94 25.26 4.04
N TRP A 285 4.65 23.98 4.28
CA TRP A 285 4.27 23.50 5.62
C TRP A 285 5.41 23.62 6.64
N ASP A 286 5.09 24.15 7.83
CA ASP A 286 5.97 24.08 8.99
C ASP A 286 5.79 22.72 9.68
N VAL A 287 6.69 21.79 9.35
CA VAL A 287 6.72 20.44 9.93
C VAL A 287 7.71 20.30 11.10
N SER A 288 8.21 21.42 11.65
CA SER A 288 9.28 21.43 12.65
C SER A 288 8.94 20.67 13.94
N LYS A 289 7.65 20.49 14.28
CA LYS A 289 7.22 19.71 15.46
C LYS A 289 6.93 18.23 15.18
N VAL A 290 6.97 17.80 13.93
CA VAL A 290 6.57 16.44 13.58
C VAL A 290 7.64 15.45 14.03
N GLU A 291 7.26 14.50 14.88
CA GLU A 291 8.14 13.42 15.36
C GLU A 291 7.95 12.12 14.55
N TYR A 292 6.74 11.89 14.01
CA TYR A 292 6.34 10.65 13.35
C TYR A 292 5.94 10.88 11.88
N MET A 293 6.82 10.53 10.93
CA MET A 293 6.58 10.64 9.47
C MET A 293 6.65 9.30 8.72
N SER A 294 6.74 8.17 9.43
CA SER A 294 6.83 6.87 8.77
C SER A 294 5.66 6.66 7.79
N LEU A 295 5.96 6.10 6.62
CA LEU A 295 5.00 5.78 5.55
C LEU A 295 4.24 7.01 4.99
N MET A 296 4.64 8.26 5.23
CA MET A 296 3.85 9.45 4.86
C MET A 296 3.37 9.44 3.40
N PHE A 297 4.23 9.06 2.45
CA PHE A 297 3.96 8.96 1.01
C PHE A 297 4.11 7.53 0.47
N HIS A 298 4.00 6.51 1.33
CA HIS A 298 4.07 5.10 0.92
C HIS A 298 2.99 4.81 -0.13
N GLU A 299 3.36 4.41 -1.34
CA GLU A 299 2.50 4.13 -2.50
C GLU A 299 1.71 5.35 -3.01
N ALA A 300 2.14 6.57 -2.66
CA ALA A 300 1.65 7.81 -3.28
C ALA A 300 2.33 8.01 -4.65
N SER A 301 1.98 7.16 -5.62
CA SER A 301 2.72 6.99 -6.87
C SER A 301 2.88 8.25 -7.74
N SER A 302 1.98 9.23 -7.62
CA SER A 302 2.05 10.51 -8.33
C SER A 302 2.79 11.62 -7.59
N PHE A 303 3.10 11.45 -6.30
CA PHE A 303 3.67 12.52 -5.48
C PHE A 303 5.09 12.87 -5.93
N ASN A 304 5.33 14.15 -6.25
CA ASN A 304 6.61 14.66 -6.71
C ASN A 304 6.75 16.17 -6.43
N GLN A 305 6.30 16.64 -5.27
CA GLN A 305 6.35 18.07 -4.91
C GLN A 305 7.59 18.41 -4.09
N ASN A 306 8.08 19.65 -4.25
CA ASN A 306 9.27 20.11 -3.57
C ASN A 306 8.98 20.29 -2.06
N ILE A 307 9.76 19.58 -1.24
CA ILE A 307 9.68 19.59 0.22
C ILE A 307 11.06 19.81 0.85
N GLU A 308 12.01 20.36 0.09
CA GLU A 308 13.38 20.66 0.53
C GLU A 308 13.40 21.63 1.73
N SER A 309 12.39 22.51 1.85
CA SER A 309 12.25 23.49 2.93
C SER A 309 11.77 22.94 4.26
N TRP A 310 11.37 21.67 4.32
CA TRP A 310 10.87 21.06 5.55
C TRP A 310 11.97 20.91 6.61
N ASP A 311 11.68 21.38 7.83
CA ASP A 311 12.50 21.09 9.00
C ASP A 311 12.13 19.72 9.57
N VAL A 312 12.92 18.70 9.21
CA VAL A 312 12.74 17.32 9.67
C VAL A 312 13.63 16.96 10.87
N SER A 313 14.27 17.94 11.52
CA SER A 313 15.26 17.71 12.58
C SER A 313 14.70 16.95 13.79
N ASN A 314 13.39 17.01 14.05
CA ASN A 314 12.73 16.27 15.14
C ASN A 314 12.27 14.85 14.77
N VAL A 315 12.37 14.45 13.49
CA VAL A 315 11.92 13.13 13.03
C VAL A 315 12.94 12.06 13.42
N LYS A 316 12.47 11.02 14.10
CA LYS A 316 13.32 9.88 14.53
C LYS A 316 13.27 8.70 13.57
N VAL A 317 12.16 8.49 12.88
CA VAL A 317 11.89 7.24 12.12
C VAL A 317 11.25 7.55 10.76
N MET A 318 12.00 7.31 9.68
CA MET A 318 11.59 7.58 8.28
C MET A 318 11.24 6.29 7.50
N ILE A 319 10.82 5.24 8.21
CA ILE A 319 10.46 3.94 7.63
C ILE A 319 9.47 4.12 6.47
N HIS A 320 9.82 3.61 5.29
CA HIS A 320 8.99 3.58 4.10
C HIS A 320 8.38 4.93 3.68
N MET A 321 8.98 6.06 4.04
CA MET A 321 8.39 7.38 3.81
C MET A 321 8.01 7.62 2.34
N PHE A 322 8.86 7.22 1.39
CA PHE A 322 8.64 7.30 -0.06
C PHE A 322 8.59 5.92 -0.74
N ASN A 323 8.31 4.85 0.02
CA ASN A 323 8.26 3.51 -0.56
C ASN A 323 7.16 3.45 -1.65
N GLY A 324 7.50 3.04 -2.87
CA GLY A 324 6.55 2.99 -3.99
C GLY A 324 6.07 4.37 -4.49
N ALA A 325 6.65 5.48 -4.03
CA ALA A 325 6.38 6.81 -4.58
C ALA A 325 7.11 6.96 -5.93
N THR A 326 6.61 6.26 -6.96
CA THR A 326 7.33 6.02 -8.22
C THR A 326 7.73 7.28 -9.00
N ALA A 327 6.99 8.38 -8.84
CA ALA A 327 7.27 9.65 -9.51
C ALA A 327 8.21 10.57 -8.72
N PHE A 328 8.48 10.28 -7.44
CA PHE A 328 9.19 11.18 -6.54
C PHE A 328 10.66 11.32 -6.93
N ASN A 329 11.10 12.57 -7.18
CA ASN A 329 12.46 12.90 -7.58
C ASN A 329 12.81 14.37 -7.23
N GLN A 330 12.59 14.76 -5.97
CA GLN A 330 12.82 16.12 -5.47
C GLN A 330 14.03 16.20 -4.55
N ASP A 331 14.60 17.41 -4.43
CA ASP A 331 15.78 17.65 -3.60
C ASP A 331 15.43 17.51 -2.12
N LEU A 332 16.33 16.85 -1.39
CA LEU A 332 16.24 16.62 0.06
C LEU A 332 17.61 16.84 0.74
N GLY A 333 18.61 17.36 0.02
CA GLY A 333 19.99 17.44 0.50
C GLY A 333 20.17 18.38 1.69
N SER A 334 19.23 19.30 1.91
CA SER A 334 19.16 20.25 3.02
C SER A 334 18.59 19.67 4.32
N TRP A 335 17.96 18.49 4.27
CA TRP A 335 17.29 17.90 5.42
C TRP A 335 18.29 17.54 6.53
N ASP A 336 18.01 17.98 7.75
CA ASP A 336 18.72 17.52 8.94
C ASP A 336 18.14 16.17 9.40
N VAL A 337 18.83 15.09 9.01
CA VAL A 337 18.47 13.72 9.40
C VAL A 337 19.32 13.18 10.55
N SER A 338 20.06 14.05 11.26
CA SER A 338 20.99 13.64 12.31
C SER A 338 20.33 12.90 13.48
N ASN A 339 19.04 13.12 13.72
CA ASN A 339 18.27 12.42 14.76
C ASN A 339 17.58 11.11 14.29
N VAL A 340 17.71 10.75 13.01
CA VAL A 340 17.05 9.57 12.45
C VAL A 340 17.78 8.30 12.88
N ILE A 341 17.03 7.32 13.39
CA ILE A 341 17.56 6.03 13.85
C ILE A 341 17.27 4.88 12.87
N SER A 342 16.28 5.03 11.99
CA SER A 342 15.89 4.01 11.00
C SER A 342 15.39 4.65 9.72
N MET A 343 15.98 4.22 8.61
CA MET A 343 15.62 4.58 7.23
C MET A 343 15.14 3.35 6.44
N TYR A 344 14.66 2.31 7.13
CA TYR A 344 14.21 1.06 6.52
C TYR A 344 13.23 1.33 5.37
N GLY A 345 13.65 0.92 4.17
CA GLY A 345 12.87 1.05 2.95
C GLY A 345 12.42 2.46 2.58
N MET A 346 13.10 3.52 3.04
CA MET A 346 12.68 4.92 2.85
C MET A 346 12.39 5.27 1.38
N PHE A 347 13.23 4.81 0.45
CA PHE A 347 13.10 5.02 -1.01
C PHE A 347 12.86 3.72 -1.78
N SER A 348 12.47 2.63 -1.11
CA SER A 348 12.26 1.36 -1.82
C SER A 348 11.14 1.50 -2.87
N GLY A 349 11.38 1.16 -4.12
CA GLY A 349 10.44 1.32 -5.23
C GLY A 349 10.20 2.77 -5.66
N ALA A 350 10.94 3.76 -5.12
CA ALA A 350 10.94 5.13 -5.63
C ALA A 350 11.72 5.19 -6.95
N ALA A 351 11.12 4.63 -8.00
CA ALA A 351 11.80 4.28 -9.24
C ALA A 351 12.41 5.45 -10.01
N ALA A 352 11.94 6.69 -9.77
CA ALA A 352 12.47 7.91 -10.38
C ALA A 352 13.50 8.66 -9.51
N PHE A 353 13.67 8.29 -8.23
CA PHE A 353 14.48 9.06 -7.29
C PHE A 353 15.97 8.99 -7.61
N ASN A 354 16.58 10.15 -7.86
CA ASN A 354 18.01 10.27 -8.16
C ASN A 354 18.58 11.63 -7.74
N LYS A 355 18.20 12.12 -6.56
CA LYS A 355 18.64 13.42 -6.02
C LYS A 355 19.72 13.25 -4.96
N HIS A 356 20.61 14.24 -4.90
CA HIS A 356 21.79 14.18 -4.06
C HIS A 356 21.42 14.22 -2.58
N ILE A 357 21.93 13.26 -1.82
CA ILE A 357 21.71 13.11 -0.37
C ILE A 357 23.02 12.77 0.38
N GLY A 358 24.17 12.90 -0.29
CA GLY A 358 25.48 12.59 0.30
C GLY A 358 25.87 13.49 1.48
N SER A 359 25.21 14.64 1.64
CA SER A 359 25.41 15.61 2.73
C SER A 359 24.73 15.23 4.05
N TRP A 360 23.89 14.19 4.05
CA TRP A 360 23.17 13.77 5.24
C TRP A 360 24.09 13.22 6.34
N ASP A 361 23.85 13.65 7.59
CA ASP A 361 24.41 13.03 8.77
C ASP A 361 23.58 11.79 9.14
N VAL A 362 24.05 10.61 8.74
CA VAL A 362 23.41 9.33 9.03
C VAL A 362 24.08 8.59 10.20
N SER A 363 24.92 9.27 10.98
CA SER A 363 25.73 8.64 12.03
C SER A 363 24.90 7.96 13.14
N ASN A 364 23.64 8.35 13.33
CA ASN A 364 22.73 7.74 14.31
C ASN A 364 21.86 6.60 13.74
N VAL A 365 21.90 6.36 12.43
CA VAL A 365 21.07 5.34 11.78
C VAL A 365 21.59 3.95 12.09
N LYS A 366 20.69 3.04 12.50
CA LYS A 366 21.01 1.63 12.80
C LYS A 366 20.51 0.67 11.73
N ASP A 367 19.44 1.04 11.03
CA ASP A 367 18.77 0.20 10.05
C ASP A 367 18.61 0.97 8.73
N MET A 368 19.35 0.50 7.71
CA MET A 368 19.29 0.97 6.33
C MET A 368 18.79 -0.13 5.38
N SER A 369 18.20 -1.21 5.93
CA SER A 369 17.72 -2.30 5.10
C SER A 369 16.68 -1.81 4.10
N CYS A 370 16.71 -2.37 2.90
CA CYS A 370 15.85 -2.01 1.78
C CYS A 370 15.87 -0.52 1.36
N MET A 371 16.75 0.36 1.87
CA MET A 371 16.61 1.82 1.71
C MET A 371 16.39 2.26 0.25
N PHE A 372 17.12 1.69 -0.70
CA PHE A 372 17.02 1.93 -2.15
C PHE A 372 16.58 0.68 -2.94
N ASN A 373 15.92 -0.29 -2.28
CA ASN A 373 15.45 -1.49 -2.95
C ASN A 373 14.53 -1.12 -4.13
N ASN A 374 14.83 -1.55 -5.35
CA ASN A 374 14.10 -1.24 -6.59
C ASN A 374 14.03 0.26 -6.93
N ALA A 375 14.94 1.09 -6.38
CA ALA A 375 15.17 2.46 -6.83
C ALA A 375 16.05 2.44 -8.10
N THR A 376 15.46 1.98 -9.21
CA THR A 376 16.19 1.49 -10.39
C THR A 376 17.19 2.47 -11.03
N VAL A 377 16.96 3.78 -10.88
CA VAL A 377 17.80 4.85 -11.45
C VAL A 377 18.71 5.55 -10.44
N PHE A 378 18.61 5.20 -9.15
CA PHE A 378 19.38 5.85 -8.10
C PHE A 378 20.88 5.58 -8.29
N ASN A 379 21.66 6.66 -8.40
CA ASN A 379 23.10 6.58 -8.60
C ASN A 379 23.81 7.84 -8.06
N GLN A 380 23.40 8.31 -6.88
CA GLN A 380 23.99 9.48 -6.24
C GLN A 380 25.04 9.08 -5.21
N ASP A 381 26.06 9.92 -5.06
CA ASP A 381 27.16 9.68 -4.13
C ASP A 381 26.66 9.69 -2.68
N VAL A 382 27.00 8.61 -1.97
CA VAL A 382 26.72 8.36 -0.56
C VAL A 382 27.96 7.84 0.18
N GLY A 383 29.14 7.91 -0.45
CA GLY A 383 30.39 7.38 0.09
C GLY A 383 30.85 8.10 1.36
N SER A 384 30.47 9.36 1.54
CA SER A 384 30.79 10.18 2.71
C SER A 384 29.98 9.89 3.96
N TRP A 385 28.97 9.01 3.89
CA TRP A 385 28.12 8.68 5.03
C TRP A 385 28.89 7.93 6.13
N ASP A 386 28.71 8.35 7.37
CA ASP A 386 29.15 7.59 8.54
C ASP A 386 28.14 6.48 8.87
N VAL A 387 28.42 5.28 8.38
CA VAL A 387 27.59 4.08 8.60
C VAL A 387 28.04 3.25 9.80
N THR A 388 28.91 3.77 10.67
CA THR A 388 29.52 2.99 11.77
C THR A 388 28.47 2.37 12.70
N ASN A 389 27.32 3.01 12.92
CA ASN A 389 26.27 2.50 13.81
C ASN A 389 25.25 1.58 13.13
N VAL A 390 25.37 1.35 11.81
CA VAL A 390 24.44 0.50 11.06
C VAL A 390 24.71 -0.97 11.36
N THR A 391 23.65 -1.70 11.71
CA THR A 391 23.71 -3.15 11.97
C THR A 391 23.04 -3.98 10.86
N ASP A 392 22.10 -3.40 10.12
CA ASP A 392 21.40 -4.08 9.01
C ASP A 392 21.45 -3.24 7.72
N MET A 393 22.05 -3.81 6.67
CA MET A 393 22.11 -3.26 5.31
C MET A 393 21.46 -4.21 4.29
N SER A 394 20.67 -5.17 4.74
CA SER A 394 20.06 -6.16 3.86
C SER A 394 19.20 -5.50 2.79
N ALA A 395 19.38 -5.94 1.55
CA ALA A 395 18.69 -5.42 0.37
C ALA A 395 18.79 -3.88 0.15
N MET A 396 19.74 -3.18 0.77
CA MET A 396 19.86 -1.72 0.70
C MET A 396 19.87 -1.19 -0.74
N PHE A 397 20.60 -1.84 -1.66
CA PHE A 397 20.67 -1.51 -3.08
C PHE A 397 20.12 -2.62 -3.98
N SER A 398 19.27 -3.50 -3.44
CA SER A 398 18.65 -4.58 -4.22
C SER A 398 17.86 -3.98 -5.39
N ASP A 399 18.09 -4.41 -6.62
CA ASP A 399 17.48 -3.90 -7.85
C ASP A 399 17.66 -2.38 -8.11
N ALA A 400 18.59 -1.73 -7.41
CA ALA A 400 19.09 -0.40 -7.75
C ALA A 400 20.02 -0.50 -8.99
N ALA A 401 19.42 -0.84 -10.14
CA ALA A 401 20.15 -1.33 -11.32
C ALA A 401 21.23 -0.37 -11.85
N ALA A 402 21.03 0.95 -11.69
CA ALA A 402 21.97 1.98 -12.11
C ALA A 402 23.07 2.32 -11.08
N PHE A 403 22.95 1.85 -9.83
CA PHE A 403 23.83 2.24 -8.74
C PHE A 403 25.27 1.75 -8.97
N ASN A 404 26.23 2.65 -8.93
CA ASN A 404 27.65 2.36 -9.12
C ASN A 404 28.56 3.44 -8.49
N GLN A 405 28.25 3.85 -7.26
CA GLN A 405 29.01 4.87 -6.52
C GLN A 405 30.02 4.26 -5.55
N ASP A 406 31.09 5.01 -5.29
CA ASP A 406 32.17 4.59 -4.40
C ASP A 406 31.70 4.52 -2.95
N LEU A 407 32.03 3.41 -2.28
CA LEU A 407 31.67 3.11 -0.89
C LEU A 407 32.89 2.70 -0.06
N GLU A 408 34.12 2.92 -0.56
CA GLU A 408 35.35 2.42 0.08
C GLU A 408 35.54 2.95 1.50
N SER A 409 35.07 4.17 1.79
CA SER A 409 35.19 4.85 3.08
C SER A 409 34.21 4.40 4.15
N TRP A 410 33.25 3.53 3.83
CA TRP A 410 32.26 3.07 4.80
C TRP A 410 32.89 2.17 5.88
N SER A 411 32.57 2.47 7.14
CA SER A 411 32.94 1.65 8.30
C SER A 411 31.84 0.62 8.60
N THR A 412 32.00 -0.61 8.12
CA THR A 412 30.98 -1.66 8.23
C THR A 412 31.13 -2.58 9.45
N LEU A 413 32.00 -2.23 10.41
CA LEU A 413 32.37 -3.08 11.54
C LEU A 413 31.16 -3.62 12.32
N ASN A 414 30.08 -2.84 12.49
CA ASN A 414 28.91 -3.24 13.27
C ASN A 414 27.81 -3.92 12.43
N VAL A 415 28.00 -4.09 11.12
CA VAL A 415 26.99 -4.70 10.26
C VAL A 415 26.96 -6.21 10.49
N GLU A 416 25.77 -6.73 10.82
CA GLU A 416 25.53 -8.17 11.08
C GLU A 416 24.85 -8.86 9.88
N ASN A 417 24.10 -8.11 9.08
CA ASN A 417 23.29 -8.61 7.96
C ASN A 417 23.54 -7.79 6.67
N MET A 418 24.07 -8.46 5.64
CA MET A 418 24.29 -7.91 4.29
C MET A 418 23.54 -8.71 3.21
N SER A 419 22.55 -9.53 3.61
CA SER A 419 21.82 -10.36 2.66
C SER A 419 21.16 -9.52 1.58
N SER A 420 21.30 -9.93 0.32
CA SER A 420 20.74 -9.26 -0.86
C SER A 420 21.18 -7.80 -1.08
N MET A 421 22.21 -7.29 -0.37
CA MET A 421 22.57 -5.86 -0.40
C MET A 421 22.71 -5.28 -1.82
N PHE A 422 23.31 -6.04 -2.75
CA PHE A 422 23.49 -5.70 -4.16
C PHE A 422 22.79 -6.68 -5.10
N HIS A 423 21.78 -7.40 -4.64
CA HIS A 423 20.96 -8.27 -5.50
C HIS A 423 20.43 -7.47 -6.69
N GLY A 424 20.64 -7.87 -7.94
CA GLY A 424 20.13 -7.14 -9.11
C GLY A 424 20.73 -5.74 -9.33
N ALA A 425 21.76 -5.32 -8.58
CA ALA A 425 22.48 -4.07 -8.80
C ALA A 425 23.42 -4.21 -10.02
N LYS A 426 22.82 -4.26 -11.21
CA LYS A 426 23.47 -4.69 -12.47
C LYS A 426 24.74 -3.90 -12.82
N CYS A 427 24.79 -2.61 -12.50
CA CYS A 427 25.93 -1.75 -12.83
C CYS A 427 26.99 -1.67 -11.72
N PHE A 428 26.72 -2.18 -10.52
CA PHE A 428 27.61 -2.01 -9.37
C PHE A 428 28.93 -2.74 -9.58
N ASN A 429 30.03 -2.00 -9.56
CA ASN A 429 31.39 -2.54 -9.75
C ASN A 429 32.44 -1.65 -9.05
N GLN A 430 32.15 -1.20 -7.82
CA GLN A 430 33.07 -0.39 -7.01
C GLN A 430 33.81 -1.23 -5.99
N TYR A 431 34.98 -0.75 -5.57
CA TYR A 431 35.83 -1.47 -4.64
C TYR A 431 35.27 -1.37 -3.21
N ILE A 432 35.09 -2.52 -2.59
CA ILE A 432 34.56 -2.68 -1.22
C ILE A 432 35.42 -3.65 -0.39
N GLY A 433 36.63 -3.97 -0.88
CA GLY A 433 37.55 -4.87 -0.20
C GLY A 433 38.12 -4.32 1.11
N SER A 434 37.95 -3.01 1.35
CA SER A 434 38.32 -2.32 2.61
C SER A 434 37.34 -2.58 3.76
N TRP A 435 36.14 -3.07 3.47
CA TRP A 435 35.09 -3.26 4.47
C TRP A 435 35.47 -4.30 5.52
N ASP A 436 35.17 -3.99 6.79
CA ASP A 436 35.21 -4.95 7.88
C ASP A 436 33.88 -5.71 7.92
N VAL A 437 33.90 -6.96 7.46
CA VAL A 437 32.74 -7.86 7.45
C VAL A 437 32.81 -8.92 8.55
N SER A 438 33.70 -8.74 9.54
CA SER A 438 33.96 -9.76 10.56
C SER A 438 32.77 -10.05 11.47
N ASN A 439 31.80 -9.14 11.59
CA ASN A 439 30.57 -9.35 12.36
C ASN A 439 29.39 -9.85 11.49
N VAL A 440 29.55 -9.92 10.17
CA VAL A 440 28.47 -10.35 9.27
C VAL A 440 28.21 -11.85 9.42
N THR A 441 26.93 -12.22 9.58
CA THR A 441 26.50 -13.62 9.71
C THR A 441 25.71 -14.13 8.50
N ASP A 442 25.11 -13.22 7.72
CA ASP A 442 24.28 -13.52 6.54
C ASP A 442 24.71 -12.69 5.32
N MET A 443 25.20 -13.38 4.29
CA MET A 443 25.56 -12.82 2.96
C MET A 443 24.73 -13.46 1.84
N SER A 444 23.59 -14.07 2.17
CA SER A 444 22.75 -14.74 1.19
C SER A 444 22.30 -13.77 0.11
N ASN A 445 22.40 -14.15 -1.17
CA ASN A 445 22.03 -13.34 -2.33
C ASN A 445 22.79 -11.99 -2.49
N MET A 446 23.87 -11.73 -1.73
CA MET A 446 24.49 -10.40 -1.65
C MET A 446 24.81 -9.77 -3.02
N PHE A 447 25.31 -10.55 -3.97
CA PHE A 447 25.61 -10.13 -5.35
C PHE A 447 24.80 -10.87 -6.41
N GLN A 448 23.71 -11.54 -6.02
CA GLN A 448 22.89 -12.28 -6.98
C GLN A 448 22.45 -11.35 -8.12
N PHE A 449 22.69 -11.72 -9.37
CA PHE A 449 22.43 -10.91 -10.57
C PHE A 449 23.12 -9.53 -10.60
N ALA A 450 24.15 -9.28 -9.79
CA ALA A 450 25.06 -8.14 -9.94
C ALA A 450 26.03 -8.39 -11.10
N ASN A 451 25.54 -8.26 -12.34
CA ASN A 451 26.23 -8.71 -13.55
C ASN A 451 27.63 -8.12 -13.76
N ALA A 452 27.85 -6.86 -13.35
CA ALA A 452 29.11 -6.15 -13.58
C ALA A 452 30.15 -6.33 -12.45
N PHE A 453 29.75 -6.83 -11.28
CA PHE A 453 30.62 -6.83 -10.11
C PHE A 453 31.82 -7.77 -10.28
N ASN A 454 33.03 -7.21 -10.23
CA ASN A 454 34.29 -7.95 -10.34
C ASN A 454 35.44 -7.24 -9.61
N LYS A 455 35.20 -6.77 -8.38
CA LYS A 455 36.20 -6.10 -7.53
C LYS A 455 36.70 -7.01 -6.43
N ASP A 456 37.97 -6.85 -6.10
CA ASP A 456 38.66 -7.69 -5.12
C ASP A 456 38.03 -7.56 -3.73
N ILE A 457 37.69 -8.71 -3.15
CA ILE A 457 37.11 -8.91 -1.82
C ILE A 457 37.82 -10.07 -1.09
N GLY A 458 38.98 -10.49 -1.59
CA GLY A 458 39.72 -11.64 -1.07
C GLY A 458 40.21 -11.47 0.37
N ASN A 459 40.35 -10.22 0.82
CA ASN A 459 40.81 -9.87 2.17
C ASN A 459 39.70 -9.85 3.23
N TRP A 460 38.45 -10.07 2.84
CA TRP A 460 37.34 -10.10 3.79
C TRP A 460 37.46 -11.22 4.82
N ASN A 461 37.25 -10.87 6.10
CA ASN A 461 37.13 -11.85 7.17
C ASN A 461 35.69 -12.37 7.26
N VAL A 462 35.41 -13.48 6.57
CA VAL A 462 34.08 -14.11 6.54
C VAL A 462 33.89 -15.21 7.61
N SER A 463 34.76 -15.30 8.61
CA SER A 463 34.77 -16.42 9.58
C SER A 463 33.47 -16.57 10.37
N ASN A 464 32.69 -15.50 10.53
CA ASN A 464 31.41 -15.52 11.24
C ASN A 464 30.20 -15.77 10.33
N VAL A 465 30.39 -15.80 9.01
CA VAL A 465 29.30 -16.00 8.05
C VAL A 465 28.79 -17.44 8.14
N THR A 466 27.47 -17.58 8.26
CA THR A 466 26.80 -18.88 8.34
C THR A 466 25.98 -19.21 7.10
N LYS A 467 25.57 -18.20 6.32
CA LYS A 467 24.76 -18.36 5.11
C LYS A 467 25.38 -17.61 3.92
N MET A 468 25.61 -18.32 2.82
CA MET A 468 26.14 -17.80 1.55
C MET A 468 25.34 -18.31 0.34
N CYS A 469 24.11 -18.81 0.55
CA CYS A 469 23.31 -19.29 -0.56
C CYS A 469 23.03 -18.15 -1.55
N PHE A 470 23.11 -18.46 -2.84
CA PHE A 470 22.94 -17.51 -3.96
C PHE A 470 23.91 -16.31 -3.99
N MET A 471 24.97 -16.26 -3.15
CA MET A 471 25.79 -15.05 -2.98
C MET A 471 26.28 -14.45 -4.32
N PHE A 472 26.73 -15.27 -5.27
CA PHE A 472 27.15 -14.86 -6.62
C PHE A 472 26.29 -15.46 -7.74
N ASN A 473 25.04 -15.85 -7.44
CA ASN A 473 24.17 -16.43 -8.44
C ASN A 473 23.92 -15.45 -9.59
N GLY A 474 24.29 -15.79 -10.81
CA GLY A 474 24.13 -14.94 -11.99
C GLY A 474 25.08 -13.72 -12.04
N SER A 475 26.05 -13.61 -11.13
CA SER A 475 27.11 -12.58 -11.16
C SER A 475 28.13 -12.92 -12.26
N SER A 476 27.72 -12.74 -13.52
CA SER A 476 28.40 -13.28 -14.69
C SER A 476 29.86 -12.83 -14.89
N ALA A 477 30.24 -11.66 -14.36
CA ALA A 477 31.59 -11.10 -14.49
C ALA A 477 32.54 -11.45 -13.34
N PHE A 478 32.04 -11.99 -12.21
CA PHE A 478 32.83 -12.15 -11.00
C PHE A 478 33.89 -13.26 -11.16
N ASP A 479 35.17 -12.91 -10.96
CA ASP A 479 36.31 -13.83 -11.04
C ASP A 479 37.46 -13.41 -10.09
N GLN A 480 37.12 -12.97 -8.87
CA GLN A 480 38.10 -12.47 -7.90
C GLN A 480 38.53 -13.54 -6.88
N CYS A 481 39.78 -13.46 -6.44
CA CYS A 481 40.40 -14.47 -5.59
C CYS A 481 39.79 -14.46 -4.18
N ILE A 482 39.08 -15.53 -3.83
CA ILE A 482 38.42 -15.72 -2.53
C ILE A 482 38.87 -17.00 -1.82
N GLY A 483 39.94 -17.64 -2.31
CA GLY A 483 40.46 -18.90 -1.77
C GLY A 483 40.98 -18.81 -0.33
N PHE A 484 41.25 -17.59 0.16
CA PHE A 484 41.75 -17.33 1.50
C PHE A 484 40.65 -17.15 2.56
N TRP A 485 39.38 -17.13 2.15
CA TRP A 485 38.25 -17.01 3.07
C TRP A 485 38.14 -18.19 4.03
N ASP A 486 37.93 -17.89 5.32
CA ASP A 486 37.54 -18.90 6.31
C ASP A 486 36.03 -19.14 6.25
N VAL A 487 35.62 -20.14 5.48
CA VAL A 487 34.21 -20.55 5.33
C VAL A 487 33.79 -21.64 6.33
N SER A 488 34.58 -21.91 7.37
CA SER A 488 34.38 -23.05 8.28
C SER A 488 33.10 -23.02 9.12
N ASN A 489 32.39 -21.89 9.15
CA ASN A 489 31.09 -21.73 9.81
C ASN A 489 29.89 -21.74 8.87
N VAL A 490 30.11 -21.73 7.55
CA VAL A 490 29.05 -21.73 6.55
C VAL A 490 28.28 -23.05 6.58
N ARG A 491 26.94 -22.94 6.52
CA ARG A 491 26.02 -24.07 6.54
C ARG A 491 25.34 -24.32 5.20
N ASP A 492 25.11 -23.28 4.42
CA ASP A 492 24.41 -23.36 3.13
C ASP A 492 25.18 -22.59 2.04
N MET A 493 25.58 -23.32 0.99
CA MET A 493 26.24 -22.81 -0.22
C MET A 493 25.40 -23.10 -1.48
N SER A 494 24.10 -23.36 -1.34
CA SER A 494 23.23 -23.63 -2.48
C SER A 494 23.25 -22.45 -3.45
N HIS A 495 23.37 -22.74 -4.75
CA HIS A 495 23.42 -21.75 -5.83
C HIS A 495 24.53 -20.68 -5.71
N MET A 496 25.53 -20.84 -4.83
CA MET A 496 26.50 -19.79 -4.52
C MET A 496 27.17 -19.20 -5.78
N PHE A 497 27.51 -20.02 -6.77
CA PHE A 497 28.10 -19.63 -8.07
C PHE A 497 27.24 -20.06 -9.26
N ASP A 498 25.94 -20.32 -9.05
CA ASP A 498 25.04 -20.71 -10.14
C ASP A 498 24.98 -19.58 -11.18
N GLY A 499 25.42 -19.82 -12.42
CA GLY A 499 25.46 -18.81 -13.47
C GLY A 499 26.58 -17.76 -13.33
N ALA A 500 27.52 -17.94 -12.39
CA ALA A 500 28.75 -17.12 -12.30
C ALA A 500 29.71 -17.51 -13.44
N ALA A 501 29.37 -17.10 -14.65
CA ALA A 501 29.95 -17.62 -15.89
C ALA A 501 31.48 -17.50 -16.01
N ALA A 502 32.05 -16.43 -15.45
CA ALA A 502 33.48 -16.14 -15.48
C ALA A 502 34.28 -16.78 -14.33
N PHE A 503 33.62 -17.18 -13.23
CA PHE A 503 34.31 -17.57 -12.00
C PHE A 503 35.18 -18.82 -12.19
N ASN A 504 36.49 -18.69 -11.96
CA ASN A 504 37.43 -19.80 -12.06
C ASN A 504 38.61 -19.67 -11.06
N GLN A 505 38.35 -19.12 -9.87
CA GLN A 505 39.37 -18.95 -8.83
C GLN A 505 39.48 -20.18 -7.91
N TYR A 506 40.70 -20.47 -7.48
CA TYR A 506 40.98 -21.64 -6.65
C TYR A 506 40.37 -21.51 -5.24
N ILE A 507 39.58 -22.51 -4.87
CA ILE A 507 38.85 -22.60 -3.57
C ILE A 507 39.02 -23.99 -2.91
N GLY A 508 39.95 -24.82 -3.39
CA GLY A 508 40.19 -26.16 -2.85
C GLY A 508 40.67 -26.17 -1.39
N SER A 509 41.19 -25.04 -0.89
CA SER A 509 41.61 -24.84 0.50
C SER A 509 40.47 -24.59 1.50
N TRP A 510 39.25 -24.38 1.03
CA TRP A 510 38.12 -24.08 1.91
C TRP A 510 37.75 -25.25 2.83
N ASN A 511 37.49 -24.93 4.11
CA ASN A 511 36.93 -25.88 5.06
C ASN A 511 35.39 -25.89 4.96
N VAL A 512 34.85 -26.83 4.19
CA VAL A 512 33.40 -26.98 3.96
C VAL A 512 32.73 -28.04 4.85
N SER A 513 33.42 -28.53 5.88
CA SER A 513 32.97 -29.65 6.74
C SER A 513 31.63 -29.41 7.47
N LYS A 514 31.18 -28.15 7.58
CA LYS A 514 29.92 -27.76 8.21
C LYS A 514 28.77 -27.50 7.23
N VAL A 515 29.04 -27.52 5.93
CA VAL A 515 28.05 -27.26 4.87
C VAL A 515 27.11 -28.45 4.74
N THR A 516 25.81 -28.19 4.77
CA THR A 516 24.76 -29.21 4.64
C THR A 516 24.12 -29.22 3.26
N SER A 517 24.18 -28.11 2.51
CA SER A 517 23.63 -28.00 1.16
C SER A 517 24.59 -27.31 0.18
N MET A 518 24.80 -27.96 -0.96
CA MET A 518 25.56 -27.47 -2.12
C MET A 518 24.76 -27.63 -3.42
N ASN A 519 23.42 -27.67 -3.33
CA ASN A 519 22.57 -27.79 -4.51
C ASN A 519 22.88 -26.67 -5.50
N TYR A 520 23.06 -27.02 -6.78
CA TYR A 520 23.31 -26.09 -7.87
C TYR A 520 24.53 -25.16 -7.66
N MET A 521 25.45 -25.46 -6.74
CA MET A 521 26.53 -24.51 -6.36
C MET A 521 27.31 -23.96 -7.56
N PHE A 522 27.59 -24.77 -8.58
CA PHE A 522 28.26 -24.39 -9.84
C PHE A 522 27.37 -24.64 -11.07
N PHE A 523 26.05 -24.66 -10.91
CA PHE A 523 25.12 -24.82 -12.03
C PHE A 523 25.37 -23.70 -13.05
N TYR A 524 25.53 -23.99 -14.34
CA TYR A 524 25.90 -22.98 -15.36
C TYR A 524 27.17 -22.15 -15.10
N ALA A 525 28.05 -22.52 -14.15
CA ALA A 525 29.34 -21.87 -13.95
C ALA A 525 30.33 -22.30 -15.07
N SER A 526 30.20 -21.68 -16.24
CA SER A 526 30.81 -22.19 -17.48
C SER A 526 32.34 -22.26 -17.47
N ALA A 527 33.02 -21.35 -16.78
CA ALA A 527 34.48 -21.29 -16.72
C ALA A 527 35.09 -22.15 -15.60
N PHE A 528 34.31 -22.53 -14.57
CA PHE A 528 34.85 -23.14 -13.37
C PHE A 528 35.50 -24.51 -13.65
N ASN A 529 36.79 -24.63 -13.32
CA ASN A 529 37.56 -25.84 -13.48
C ASN A 529 38.70 -25.95 -12.44
N GLN A 530 38.42 -25.63 -11.18
CA GLN A 530 39.39 -25.68 -10.09
C GLN A 530 39.24 -26.95 -9.25
N ASP A 531 40.38 -27.48 -8.79
CA ASP A 531 40.41 -28.68 -7.95
C ASP A 531 39.80 -28.40 -6.57
N ILE A 532 38.88 -29.27 -6.17
CA ILE A 532 38.16 -29.27 -4.90
C ILE A 532 38.11 -30.67 -4.28
N GLY A 533 38.92 -31.62 -4.78
CA GLY A 533 38.91 -33.02 -4.33
C GLY A 533 39.29 -33.21 -2.86
N SER A 534 39.89 -32.20 -2.24
CA SER A 534 40.26 -32.15 -0.83
C SER A 534 39.14 -31.75 0.13
N TRP A 535 37.95 -31.38 -0.37
CA TRP A 535 36.85 -30.93 0.48
C TRP A 535 36.27 -32.06 1.35
N ASP A 536 36.16 -31.79 2.66
CA ASP A 536 35.37 -32.64 3.56
C ASP A 536 33.89 -32.29 3.44
N ILE A 537 33.14 -33.13 2.73
CA ILE A 537 31.70 -32.97 2.49
C ILE A 537 30.85 -33.93 3.34
N ALA A 538 31.38 -34.52 4.41
CA ALA A 538 30.69 -35.55 5.18
C ALA A 538 29.39 -35.09 5.87
N MET A 539 29.14 -33.77 5.99
CA MET A 539 27.89 -33.18 6.48
C MET A 539 26.89 -32.80 5.37
N ALA A 540 27.30 -32.82 4.10
CA ALA A 540 26.43 -32.45 3.00
C ALA A 540 25.30 -33.49 2.83
N THR A 541 24.05 -33.04 2.96
CA THR A 541 22.86 -33.87 2.80
C THR A 541 22.24 -33.72 1.40
N THR A 542 22.55 -32.62 0.69
CA THR A 542 22.05 -32.35 -0.67
C THR A 542 23.14 -31.70 -1.55
N MET A 543 23.33 -32.25 -2.75
CA MET A 543 24.33 -31.82 -3.76
C MET A 543 23.80 -31.97 -5.19
N SER A 544 22.49 -31.76 -5.37
CA SER A 544 21.82 -31.95 -6.67
C SER A 544 22.26 -30.90 -7.67
N PHE A 545 22.55 -31.35 -8.90
CA PHE A 545 22.90 -30.54 -10.07
C PHE A 545 24.10 -29.59 -9.87
N MET A 546 24.97 -29.88 -8.89
CA MET A 546 26.09 -29.02 -8.50
C MET A 546 26.95 -28.57 -9.70
N PHE A 547 27.22 -29.44 -10.67
CA PHE A 547 28.03 -29.14 -11.87
C PHE A 547 27.23 -29.22 -13.18
N CYS A 548 25.90 -29.28 -13.11
CA CYS A 548 25.12 -29.38 -14.35
C CYS A 548 25.32 -28.09 -15.17
N ASN A 549 25.70 -28.24 -16.44
CA ASN A 549 26.10 -27.15 -17.35
C ASN A 549 27.38 -26.38 -16.96
N ALA A 550 28.21 -26.88 -16.04
CA ALA A 550 29.57 -26.37 -15.81
C ALA A 550 30.51 -26.86 -16.93
N MET A 551 30.48 -26.20 -18.08
CA MET A 551 31.06 -26.70 -19.35
C MET A 551 32.57 -26.98 -19.31
N SER A 552 33.33 -26.25 -18.50
CA SER A 552 34.79 -26.40 -18.40
C SER A 552 35.24 -27.40 -17.36
N PHE A 553 34.33 -27.90 -16.50
CA PHE A 553 34.69 -28.70 -15.34
C PHE A 553 35.17 -30.11 -15.72
N LYS A 554 36.44 -30.41 -15.40
CA LYS A 554 37.13 -31.66 -15.75
C LYS A 554 37.97 -32.23 -14.61
N GLN A 555 37.67 -31.85 -13.36
CA GLN A 555 38.41 -32.30 -12.18
C GLN A 555 37.97 -33.69 -11.71
N ASP A 556 38.90 -34.42 -11.10
CA ASP A 556 38.63 -35.71 -10.46
C ASP A 556 38.01 -35.49 -9.08
N LEU A 557 36.83 -36.08 -8.86
CA LEU A 557 36.07 -35.97 -7.61
C LEU A 557 35.95 -37.31 -6.87
N SER A 558 36.67 -38.34 -7.30
CA SER A 558 36.59 -39.70 -6.73
C SER A 558 36.95 -39.78 -5.25
N SER A 559 37.67 -38.78 -4.73
CA SER A 559 38.03 -38.66 -3.30
C SER A 559 36.91 -38.12 -2.41
N LEU A 560 35.84 -37.56 -2.97
CA LEU A 560 34.77 -36.93 -2.19
C LEU A 560 33.85 -37.97 -1.53
N ASN A 561 33.68 -37.87 -0.20
CA ASN A 561 32.79 -38.75 0.55
C ASN A 561 31.32 -38.30 0.49
N VAL A 562 30.58 -38.76 -0.51
CA VAL A 562 29.16 -38.43 -0.74
C VAL A 562 28.17 -39.31 0.04
N SER A 563 28.61 -40.12 1.01
CA SER A 563 27.77 -41.16 1.65
C SER A 563 26.52 -40.67 2.39
N LYS A 564 26.49 -39.41 2.85
CA LYS A 564 25.33 -38.81 3.53
C LYS A 564 24.43 -37.97 2.62
N ALA A 565 24.83 -37.76 1.37
CA ALA A 565 24.06 -36.95 0.45
C ALA A 565 22.86 -37.77 -0.06
N SER A 566 21.66 -37.40 0.41
CA SER A 566 20.39 -38.05 0.08
C SER A 566 19.91 -37.72 -1.33
N GLN A 567 20.46 -36.67 -1.95
CA GLN A 567 20.12 -36.20 -3.29
C GLN A 567 21.41 -35.78 -4.03
N VAL A 568 21.98 -36.73 -4.77
CA VAL A 568 23.18 -36.55 -5.61
C VAL A 568 22.79 -36.84 -7.05
N PHE A 569 22.43 -35.80 -7.79
CA PHE A 569 22.11 -35.90 -9.22
C PHE A 569 23.05 -34.99 -10.00
N GLY A 570 23.53 -35.44 -11.17
CA GLY A 570 24.32 -34.57 -12.06
C GLY A 570 25.75 -34.24 -11.60
N LEU A 571 26.34 -35.05 -10.72
CA LEU A 571 27.81 -35.06 -10.56
C LEU A 571 28.44 -35.78 -11.78
N PRO A 572 29.59 -35.31 -12.30
CA PRO A 572 30.44 -36.14 -13.15
C PRO A 572 30.71 -37.48 -12.44
N LYS A 573 30.88 -38.58 -13.18
CA LYS A 573 31.09 -39.91 -12.56
C LYS A 573 32.23 -39.82 -11.54
N VAL A 574 31.86 -39.90 -10.26
CA VAL A 574 32.74 -40.05 -9.09
C VAL A 574 33.41 -41.41 -9.13
#